data_AF-C3UPC2-F1
#
_entry.id   AF-C3UPC2-F1
#
_cell.length_a   1.000
_cell.length_b   1.000
_cell.length_c   1.000
_cell.angle_alpha   90.00
_cell.angle_beta   90.00
_cell.angle_gamma   90.00
#
_symmetry.space_group_name_H-M   'P 1'
#
loop_
_entity.id
_entity.type
_entity.pdbx_description
1 polymer ?
#
loop_
_entity_poly.entity_id
_entity_poly.type
_entity_poly.pdbx_seq_one_letter_code
_entity_poly.pdbx_strand_id
1 'polypeptide(L)'
;ALRSLHEPEIIDAKRVAAQQLLDTVPDNGGRLELTESDANAWIAAVNDLRLALGLMLEIGPRGPERLPGNHPLAAHFNVYQWLTVLQEYLVLVLMGSR
;
A
#
# COMPACT_ATOMS: atom_id res chain seq x y z
N ALA A 1 1.05 22.15 -17.48
CA ALA A 1 0.06 22.14 -18.57
C ALA A 1 -0.59 20.77 -18.75
N LEU A 2 0.16 19.66 -18.95
CA LEU A 2 -0.42 18.30 -19.07
C LEU A 2 -0.66 17.58 -17.72
N ARG A 3 0.08 17.96 -16.67
CA ARG A 3 -0.05 17.38 -15.32
C ARG A 3 -1.38 17.73 -14.65
N SER A 4 -1.87 18.96 -14.81
CA SER A 4 -3.14 19.40 -14.21
C SER A 4 -4.37 18.83 -14.89
N LEU A 5 -4.26 18.33 -16.13
CA LEU A 5 -5.38 17.71 -16.85
C LEU A 5 -5.73 16.34 -16.28
N HIS A 6 -4.72 15.57 -15.87
CA HIS A 6 -4.90 14.20 -15.36
C HIS A 6 -4.91 14.12 -13.84
N GLU A 7 -4.50 15.18 -13.15
CA GLU A 7 -4.44 15.21 -11.69
C GLU A 7 -5.78 14.86 -11.01
N PRO A 8 -6.95 15.36 -11.48
CA PRO A 8 -8.24 14.94 -10.92
C PRO A 8 -8.50 13.44 -11.11
N GLU A 9 -8.27 12.91 -12.31
CA GLU A 9 -8.48 11.49 -12.63
C GLU A 9 -7.55 10.57 -11.81
N ILE A 10 -6.30 10.99 -11.60
CA ILE A 10 -5.35 10.25 -10.76
C ILE A 10 -5.82 10.25 -9.30
N ILE A 11 -6.29 11.38 -8.77
CA ILE A 11 -6.82 11.45 -7.41
C ILE A 11 -8.04 10.54 -7.27
N ASP A 12 -8.95 10.57 -8.23
CA ASP A 12 -10.15 9.73 -8.20
C ASP A 12 -9.80 8.24 -8.30
N ALA A 13 -8.86 7.86 -9.17
CA ALA A 13 -8.38 6.48 -9.27
C ALA A 13 -7.79 5.99 -7.93
N LYS A 14 -6.99 6.82 -7.25
CA LYS A 14 -6.45 6.50 -5.91
C LYS A 14 -7.56 6.32 -4.88
N ARG A 15 -8.58 7.20 -4.90
CA ARG A 15 -9.73 7.12 -3.99
C ARG A 15 -10.55 5.85 -4.23
N VAL A 16 -10.81 5.50 -5.48
CA VAL A 16 -11.54 4.27 -5.84
C VAL A 16 -10.79 3.04 -5.38
N ALA A 17 -9.47 2.95 -5.65
CA ALA A 17 -8.66 1.82 -5.20
C ALA A 17 -8.65 1.68 -3.66
N ALA A 18 -8.52 2.81 -2.95
CA ALA A 18 -8.57 2.82 -1.50
C ALA A 18 -9.94 2.41 -0.95
N GLN A 19 -11.03 2.85 -1.58
CA GLN A 19 -12.38 2.48 -1.17
C GLN A 19 -12.65 1.00 -1.40
N GLN A 20 -12.26 0.44 -2.55
CA GLN A 20 -12.39 -0.99 -2.84
C GLN A 20 -11.59 -1.85 -1.85
N LEU A 21 -10.38 -1.41 -1.48
CA LEU A 21 -9.63 -2.06 -0.41
C LEU A 21 -10.43 -2.02 0.90
N LEU A 22 -10.92 -0.85 1.32
CA LEU A 22 -11.69 -0.72 2.56
C LEU A 22 -12.96 -1.59 2.57
N ASP A 23 -13.69 -1.63 1.46
CA ASP A 23 -14.93 -2.40 1.32
C ASP A 23 -14.70 -3.91 1.40
N THR A 24 -13.47 -4.37 1.13
CA THR A 24 -13.10 -5.79 1.11
C THR A 24 -12.31 -6.22 2.35
N VAL A 25 -11.77 -5.29 3.15
CA VAL A 25 -11.13 -5.62 4.44
C VAL A 25 -12.21 -6.05 5.46
N PRO A 26 -12.09 -7.24 6.09
CA PRO A 26 -13.00 -7.62 7.16
C PRO A 26 -12.81 -6.75 8.40
N ASP A 27 -13.91 -6.26 9.00
CA ASP A 27 -13.90 -5.36 10.18
C ASP A 27 -13.05 -5.85 11.35
N ASN A 28 -13.01 -7.17 11.56
CA ASN A 28 -12.28 -7.81 12.66
C ASN A 28 -11.00 -8.52 12.19
N GLY A 29 -10.58 -8.28 10.95
CA GLY A 29 -9.55 -9.05 10.27
C GLY A 29 -9.94 -10.50 10.02
N GLY A 30 -8.96 -11.32 9.64
CA GLY A 30 -9.14 -12.74 9.37
C GLY A 30 -8.91 -13.12 7.92
N ARG A 31 -9.56 -14.20 7.48
CA ARG A 31 -9.42 -14.69 6.10
C ARG A 31 -10.08 -13.69 5.14
N LEU A 32 -9.30 -13.31 4.14
CA LEU A 32 -9.71 -12.44 3.04
C LEU A 32 -9.56 -13.22 1.74
N GLU A 33 -10.60 -13.18 0.92
CA GLU A 33 -10.57 -13.71 -0.45
C GLU A 33 -10.83 -12.54 -1.39
N LEU A 34 -9.97 -12.39 -2.39
CA LEU A 34 -10.03 -11.29 -3.34
C LEU A 34 -10.32 -11.84 -4.73
N THR A 35 -11.21 -11.16 -5.45
CA THR A 35 -11.25 -11.31 -6.91
C THR A 35 -9.98 -10.70 -7.51
N GLU A 36 -9.67 -11.01 -8.78
CA GLU A 36 -8.53 -10.40 -9.47
C GLU A 36 -8.65 -8.86 -9.53
N SER A 37 -9.87 -8.35 -9.72
CA SER A 37 -10.15 -6.90 -9.72
C SER A 37 -9.85 -6.28 -8.35
N ASP A 38 -10.28 -6.93 -7.27
CA ASP A 38 -10.00 -6.43 -5.91
C ASP A 38 -8.51 -6.53 -5.61
N ALA A 39 -7.83 -7.60 -6.00
CA ALA A 39 -6.38 -7.74 -5.86
C ALA A 39 -5.61 -6.61 -6.58
N ASN A 40 -6.08 -6.19 -7.77
CA ASN A 40 -5.53 -5.05 -8.49
C ASN A 40 -5.80 -3.70 -7.79
N ALA A 41 -6.95 -3.54 -7.13
CA ALA A 41 -7.21 -2.36 -6.29
C ALA A 41 -6.31 -2.35 -5.05
N TRP A 42 -6.14 -3.52 -4.42
CA TRP A 42 -5.30 -3.72 -3.25
C TRP A 42 -3.83 -3.39 -3.53
N ILE A 43 -3.26 -3.90 -4.62
CA ILE A 43 -1.86 -3.62 -4.96
C ILE A 43 -1.62 -2.11 -5.19
N ALA A 44 -2.58 -1.42 -5.82
CA ALA A 44 -2.49 0.03 -6.04
C ALA A 44 -2.55 0.81 -4.71
N ALA A 45 -3.54 0.50 -3.86
CA ALA A 45 -3.73 1.15 -2.58
C ALA A 45 -2.57 0.87 -1.60
N VAL A 46 -2.12 -0.38 -1.48
CA VAL A 46 -0.98 -0.78 -0.65
C VAL A 46 0.30 -0.07 -1.11
N ASN A 47 0.53 0.03 -2.43
CA ASN A 47 1.67 0.76 -2.96
C ASN A 47 1.66 2.24 -2.56
N ASP A 48 0.51 2.90 -2.67
CA ASP A 48 0.35 4.30 -2.29
C ASP A 48 0.59 4.52 -0.80
N LEU A 49 0.04 3.66 0.06
CA LEU A 49 0.28 3.68 1.50
C LEU A 49 1.76 3.47 1.82
N ARG A 50 2.41 2.51 1.17
CA ARG A 50 3.83 2.22 1.34
C ARG A 50 4.70 3.41 0.91
N LEU A 51 4.38 4.07 -0.19
CA LEU A 51 5.11 5.26 -0.64
C LEU A 51 4.93 6.44 0.32
N ALA A 52 3.71 6.67 0.82
CA ALA A 52 3.42 7.71 1.80
C ALA A 52 4.17 7.47 3.12
N LEU A 53 4.10 6.25 3.66
CA LEU A 53 4.84 5.86 4.85
C LEU A 53 6.36 5.94 4.63
N GLY A 54 6.84 5.48 3.47
CA GLY A 54 8.26 5.54 3.12
C GLY A 54 8.79 6.98 3.11
N LEU A 55 7.99 7.94 2.62
CA LEU A 55 8.32 9.35 2.69
C LEU A 55 8.36 9.87 4.14
N MET A 56 7.34 9.54 4.96
CA MET A 56 7.29 9.94 6.38
C MET A 56 8.44 9.36 7.21
N LEU A 57 8.92 8.17 6.84
CA LEU A 57 9.99 7.44 7.51
C LEU A 57 11.38 7.74 6.93
N GLU A 58 11.45 8.60 5.91
CA GLU A 58 12.69 8.92 5.18
C GLU A 58 13.43 7.68 4.64
N ILE A 59 12.67 6.69 4.14
CA ILE A 59 13.22 5.46 3.55
C ILE A 59 13.94 5.80 2.24
N GLY A 60 15.20 5.37 2.11
CA GLY A 60 16.02 5.57 0.93
C GLY A 60 17.40 4.92 1.08
N PRO A 61 18.34 5.15 0.14
CA PRO A 61 19.67 4.51 0.16
C PRO A 61 20.51 4.80 1.42
N ARG A 62 20.18 5.89 2.13
CA ARG A 62 20.81 6.31 3.38
C ARG A 62 19.82 6.34 4.55
N GLY A 63 18.61 5.84 4.34
CA GLY A 63 17.55 5.80 5.34
C GLY A 63 17.83 4.73 6.39
N PRO A 64 17.09 4.75 7.51
CA PRO A 64 17.29 3.79 8.59
C PRO A 64 16.86 2.37 8.19
N GLU A 65 17.71 1.38 8.42
CA GLU A 65 17.35 -0.05 8.30
C GLU A 65 16.39 -0.51 9.41
N ARG A 66 16.39 0.21 10.54
CA ARG A 66 15.48 0.01 11.68
C ARG A 66 15.36 1.30 12.49
N LEU A 67 14.24 1.46 13.17
CA LEU A 67 14.06 2.53 14.15
C LEU A 67 14.26 2.01 15.59
N PRO A 68 14.79 2.83 16.51
CA PRO A 68 14.79 2.51 17.93
C PRO A 68 13.37 2.27 18.46
N GLY A 69 13.21 1.39 19.44
CA GLY A 69 11.87 1.03 19.96
C GLY A 69 11.10 2.19 20.61
N ASN A 70 11.79 3.22 21.09
CA ASN A 70 11.20 4.45 21.64
C ASN A 70 11.00 5.55 20.60
N HIS A 71 11.32 5.29 19.33
CA HIS A 71 11.14 6.27 18.27
C HIS A 71 9.65 6.51 18.00
N PRO A 72 9.17 7.76 17.86
CA PRO A 72 7.75 8.05 17.66
C PRO A 72 7.12 7.33 16.45
N LEU A 73 7.92 7.09 15.42
CA LEU A 73 7.49 6.40 14.19
C LEU A 73 7.81 4.89 14.16
N ALA A 74 8.26 4.28 15.26
CA ALA A 74 8.60 2.85 15.29
C ALA A 74 7.44 1.95 14.84
N ALA A 75 6.20 2.28 15.25
CA ALA A 75 5.00 1.55 14.81
C ALA A 75 4.75 1.70 13.30
N HIS A 76 4.93 2.90 12.75
CA HIS A 76 4.77 3.16 11.31
C HIS A 76 5.78 2.38 10.48
N PHE A 77 7.02 2.24 10.97
CA PHE A 77 8.04 1.42 10.32
C PHE A 77 7.64 -0.06 10.25
N ASN A 78 7.07 -0.61 11.33
CA ASN A 78 6.56 -1.99 11.31
C ASN A 78 5.43 -2.17 10.28
N VAL A 79 4.52 -1.20 10.18
CA VAL A 79 3.44 -1.23 9.17
C VAL A 79 4.03 -1.15 7.76
N TYR A 80 4.99 -0.26 7.51
CA TYR A 80 5.67 -0.14 6.22
C TYR A 80 6.31 -1.47 5.78
N GLN A 81 7.02 -2.14 6.70
CA GLN A 81 7.65 -3.43 6.43
C GLN A 81 6.60 -4.51 6.13
N TRP A 82 5.51 -4.56 6.90
CA TRP A 82 4.43 -5.50 6.65
C TRP A 82 3.75 -5.27 5.29
N LEU A 83 3.47 -4.01 4.93
CA LEU A 83 2.90 -3.67 3.62
C LEU A 83 3.83 -4.04 2.46
N THR A 84 5.15 -3.96 2.67
CA THR A 84 6.15 -4.39 1.67
C THR A 84 6.02 -5.89 1.40
N VAL A 85 5.92 -6.70 2.45
CA VAL A 85 5.71 -8.15 2.32
C VAL A 85 4.34 -8.47 1.71
N LEU A 86 3.27 -7.80 2.14
CA LEU A 86 1.95 -7.96 1.55
C LEU A 86 1.95 -7.67 0.04
N GLN A 87 2.62 -6.59 -0.37
CA GLN A 87 2.71 -6.23 -1.78
C GLN A 87 3.46 -7.27 -2.60
N GLU A 88 4.53 -7.87 -2.05
CA GLU A 88 5.23 -8.98 -2.69
C GLU A 88 4.29 -10.17 -2.94
N TYR A 89 3.49 -10.58 -1.94
CA TYR A 89 2.53 -11.67 -2.12
C TYR A 89 1.46 -11.36 -3.16
N LEU A 90 0.90 -10.14 -3.17
CA LEU A 90 -0.07 -9.72 -4.18
C LEU A 90 0.52 -9.80 -5.59
N VAL A 91 1.75 -9.32 -5.77
CA VAL A 91 2.46 -9.41 -7.06
C VAL A 91 2.66 -10.87 -7.47
N LEU A 92 3.16 -11.71 -6.58
CA LEU A 92 3.43 -13.12 -6.88
C LEU A 92 2.15 -13.86 -7.30
N VAL A 93 1.03 -13.63 -6.61
CA VAL A 93 -0.26 -14.25 -6.94
C VAL A 93 -0.80 -13.74 -8.27
N LEU A 94 -0.73 -12.43 -8.53
CA LEU A 94 -1.20 -11.84 -9.78
C LEU A 94 -0.32 -12.26 -10.99
N MET A 95 0.98 -12.45 -10.78
CA MET A 95 1.91 -12.94 -11.81
C MET A 95 1.80 -14.46 -12.03
N GLY A 96 1.38 -15.21 -11.01
CA GLY A 96 1.31 -16.68 -11.00
C GLY A 96 0.00 -17.29 -11.48
N SER A 97 -1.02 -16.48 -11.80
CA SER A 97 -2.35 -16.94 -12.25
C SER A 97 -2.41 -17.37 -13.72
N ARG A 98 -1.44 -18.16 -14.20
CA ARG A 98 -1.43 -18.68 -15.58
C ARG A 98 -1.98 -20.09 -15.70
#